data_AF-A0A8H8C1X1-F1
#
_entry.id   AF-A0A8H8C1X1-F1
#
_cell.length_a   1.000
_cell.length_b   1.000
_cell.length_c   1.000
_cell.angle_alpha   90.00
_cell.angle_beta   90.00
_cell.angle_gamma   90.00
#
_symmetry.space_group_name_H-M   'P 1'
#
loop_
_entity.id
_entity.type
_entity.pdbx_description
1 polymer ?
#
loop_
_entity_poly.entity_id
_entity_poly.type
_entity_poly.pdbx_seq_one_letter_code
_entity_poly.pdbx_strand_id
1 'polypeptide(L)'
;MSPDPSAYQDEAPIPIMENVTKTPRLLASTGDTYSCTIAESRIRERNPKDGTAELETATARIENAEDLEVNYFKSAQWTPDGTTLLTSSADNTIRTFILPSTLLESSSSQTLTPHTTHTLPTPINCLTPYPYFNLSDPTTTLYLSTPSNLPIRLLNALNPPSTPLATYNLISPTTEAYHTPSSLLWSSQNHFLAGTDCLIALFDVSRSGQGPVTRLPTIPSKRHKMKGGGVGMRGIVSAMSQQPSSNADSANGDAGMLAAGTWTRWVGLYDMGGLGGTVATWSIAEAADVDAGIGGTGVTETKWSACGRYLFVVERKSRGVLVYDVRVTGKLVSWLVGRKACTNQRLGVDLFPGENGTEVWAGGVDGIVKVWEGVGMTGGAVERSWEWRAHNDPVSSTVVHPSGTVVATCSGQRSSPAIGNSNEGSEDSDEGSDEEDSDDEGSTSTRSSSLSSRIPDNSIKVWSL
;
A
#
# COMPACT_ATOMS: atom_id res chain seq x y z
N MET A 1 -10.62 -59.09 -40.53
CA MET A 1 -9.63 -58.55 -39.59
C MET A 1 -10.39 -57.66 -38.63
N SER A 2 -10.75 -58.23 -37.48
CA SER A 2 -11.45 -57.52 -36.40
C SER A 2 -10.38 -57.17 -35.35
N PRO A 3 -10.34 -55.95 -34.80
CA PRO A 3 -9.40 -55.63 -33.74
C PRO A 3 -9.94 -56.08 -32.37
N ASP A 4 -9.02 -56.54 -31.56
CA ASP A 4 -9.16 -57.17 -30.25
C ASP A 4 -9.49 -56.13 -29.15
N PRO A 5 -10.53 -56.31 -28.31
CA PRO A 5 -10.89 -55.36 -27.25
C PRO A 5 -10.33 -55.82 -25.90
N SER A 6 -9.02 -55.71 -25.69
CA SER A 6 -8.45 -55.87 -24.36
C SER A 6 -7.17 -55.07 -24.18
N ALA A 7 -7.32 -53.77 -23.94
CA ALA A 7 -6.29 -52.93 -23.34
C ALA A 7 -6.98 -51.89 -22.46
N TYR A 8 -7.54 -52.34 -21.33
CA TYR A 8 -7.80 -51.44 -20.20
C TYR A 8 -6.43 -51.08 -19.63
N GLN A 9 -5.97 -49.85 -19.90
CA GLN A 9 -4.87 -49.25 -19.18
C GLN A 9 -5.39 -48.81 -17.81
N ASP A 10 -4.77 -49.34 -16.75
CA ASP A 10 -4.90 -48.83 -15.39
C ASP A 10 -4.49 -47.34 -15.38
N GLU A 11 -5.46 -46.44 -15.23
CA GLU A 11 -5.19 -45.06 -14.84
C GLU A 11 -4.67 -45.08 -13.41
N ALA A 12 -3.38 -44.77 -13.26
CA ALA A 12 -2.78 -44.51 -11.97
C ALA A 12 -3.58 -43.39 -11.27
N PRO A 13 -3.95 -43.54 -9.99
CA PRO A 13 -4.70 -42.51 -9.28
C PRO A 13 -3.90 -41.21 -9.26
N ILE A 14 -4.54 -40.13 -9.72
CA ILE A 14 -4.05 -38.76 -9.58
C ILE A 14 -3.71 -38.55 -8.10
N PRO A 15 -2.49 -38.15 -7.74
CA PRO A 15 -2.15 -37.89 -6.36
C PRO A 15 -3.05 -36.76 -5.85
N ILE A 16 -3.93 -37.11 -4.91
CA ILE A 16 -4.66 -36.14 -4.11
C ILE A 16 -3.58 -35.35 -3.38
N MET A 17 -3.29 -34.12 -3.83
CA MET A 17 -2.49 -33.18 -3.06
C MET A 17 -3.20 -33.01 -1.72
N GLU A 18 -2.62 -33.56 -0.66
CA GLU A 18 -3.00 -33.21 0.69
C GLU A 18 -2.84 -31.69 0.81
N ASN A 19 -3.97 -30.99 0.89
CA ASN A 19 -3.98 -29.57 1.25
C ASN A 19 -3.53 -29.49 2.71
N VAL A 20 -2.21 -29.50 2.93
CA VAL A 20 -1.63 -29.08 4.19
C VAL A 20 -2.13 -27.66 4.40
N THR A 21 -3.02 -27.47 5.36
CA THR A 21 -3.53 -26.16 5.72
C THR A 21 -2.36 -25.37 6.28
N LYS A 22 -1.75 -24.52 5.45
CA LYS A 22 -0.74 -23.55 5.86
C LYS A 22 -1.41 -22.57 6.82
N THR A 23 -1.13 -22.71 8.12
CA THR A 23 -1.64 -21.82 9.15
C THR A 23 -0.48 -21.04 9.78
N PRO A 24 -0.31 -19.76 9.43
CA PRO A 24 0.76 -18.95 9.99
C PRO A 24 0.66 -18.85 11.52
N ARG A 25 1.80 -18.90 12.21
CA ARG A 25 1.89 -18.77 13.67
C ARG A 25 2.26 -17.33 14.04
N LEU A 26 1.50 -16.72 14.95
CA LEU A 26 1.78 -15.37 15.44
C LEU A 26 3.07 -15.35 16.27
N LEU A 27 4.04 -14.53 15.85
CA LEU A 27 5.35 -14.35 16.50
C LEU A 27 5.39 -13.08 17.35
N ALA A 28 4.80 -12.00 16.89
CA ALA A 28 4.79 -10.74 17.61
C ALA A 28 3.61 -9.85 17.23
N SER A 29 3.17 -8.99 18.15
CA SER A 29 2.10 -8.02 17.89
C SER A 29 2.21 -6.79 18.77
N THR A 30 1.68 -5.66 18.31
CA THR A 30 1.41 -4.50 19.18
C THR A 30 0.27 -4.75 20.17
N GLY A 31 -0.47 -5.86 20.01
CA GLY A 31 -1.69 -6.12 20.77
C GLY A 31 -2.67 -4.96 20.65
N ASP A 32 -3.34 -4.65 21.76
CA ASP A 32 -4.36 -3.60 21.81
C ASP A 32 -3.79 -2.19 22.01
N THR A 33 -2.47 -2.03 21.86
CA THR A 33 -1.77 -0.75 22.09
C THR A 33 -2.40 0.37 21.26
N TYR A 34 -2.76 0.14 20.00
CA TYR A 34 -3.33 1.18 19.13
C TYR A 34 -4.84 1.01 18.89
N SER A 35 -5.49 0.14 19.65
CA SER A 35 -6.94 -0.09 19.66
C SER A 35 -7.69 1.00 20.44
N CYS A 36 -7.32 2.26 20.19
CA CYS A 36 -7.81 3.44 20.89
C CYS A 36 -7.93 4.64 19.95
N THR A 37 -8.36 5.77 20.48
CA THR A 37 -8.43 7.04 19.73
C THR A 37 -7.03 7.63 19.50
N ILE A 38 -6.95 8.54 18.53
CA ILE A 38 -5.73 9.32 18.27
C ILE A 38 -5.31 10.10 19.53
N ALA A 39 -6.25 10.72 20.24
CA ALA A 39 -5.99 11.43 21.50
C ALA A 39 -5.32 10.54 22.55
N GLU A 40 -5.92 9.37 22.84
CA GLU A 40 -5.44 8.45 23.88
C GLU A 40 -4.03 7.95 23.58
N SER A 41 -3.77 7.57 22.33
CA SER A 41 -2.44 7.11 21.92
C SER A 41 -1.37 8.20 22.04
N ARG A 42 -1.68 9.46 21.68
CA ARG A 42 -0.77 10.61 21.82
C ARG A 42 -0.45 10.93 23.28
N ILE A 43 -1.46 10.90 24.15
CA ILE A 43 -1.27 11.14 25.59
C ILE A 43 -0.30 10.09 26.16
N ARG A 44 -0.53 8.82 25.84
CA ARG A 44 0.33 7.72 26.31
C ARG A 44 1.77 7.86 25.82
N GLU A 45 1.98 8.20 24.55
CA GLU A 45 3.33 8.31 23.99
C GLU A 45 4.08 9.57 24.49
N ARG A 46 3.37 10.62 24.93
CA ARG A 46 3.97 11.81 25.53
C ARG A 46 4.41 11.61 26.99
N ASN A 47 3.67 10.80 27.76
CA ASN A 47 3.90 10.57 29.19
C ASN A 47 4.18 9.09 29.52
N PRO A 48 5.33 8.52 29.10
CA PRO A 48 5.64 7.11 29.34
C PRO A 48 5.85 6.71 30.82
N LYS A 49 5.89 7.68 31.75
CA LYS A 49 6.23 7.45 33.17
C LYS A 49 5.06 7.54 34.16
N ASP A 50 3.87 7.98 33.74
CA ASP A 50 2.70 8.05 34.63
C ASP A 50 1.60 7.12 34.10
N GLY A 51 1.50 5.96 34.72
CA GLY A 51 0.38 5.05 34.50
C GLY A 51 -0.90 5.63 35.09
N THR A 52 -1.96 5.64 34.28
CA THR A 52 -3.38 5.67 34.68
C THR A 52 -3.96 6.93 35.35
N ALA A 53 -3.20 7.81 35.99
CA ALA A 53 -3.77 8.90 36.81
C ALA A 53 -4.17 10.19 36.06
N GLU A 54 -3.67 10.43 34.83
CA GLU A 54 -3.97 11.67 34.08
C GLU A 54 -4.89 11.49 32.85
N LEU A 55 -5.30 10.25 32.54
CA LEU A 55 -6.16 9.98 31.38
C LEU A 55 -7.53 10.69 31.51
N GLU A 56 -8.03 10.83 32.74
CA GLU A 56 -9.31 11.50 33.04
C GLU A 56 -9.24 13.05 32.95
N THR A 57 -8.06 13.65 33.12
CA THR A 57 -7.89 15.11 33.08
C THR A 57 -7.47 15.60 31.68
N ALA A 58 -6.85 14.73 30.87
CA ALA A 58 -6.40 15.05 29.52
C ALA A 58 -7.49 14.90 28.44
N THR A 59 -8.53 14.10 28.68
CA THR A 59 -9.76 14.05 27.84
C THR A 59 -10.47 15.40 27.75
N ALA A 60 -10.24 16.31 28.71
CA ALA A 60 -10.74 17.68 28.68
C ALA A 60 -10.00 18.60 27.67
N ARG A 61 -8.94 18.11 27.00
CA ARG A 61 -8.18 18.83 25.95
C ARG A 61 -8.32 18.19 24.56
N ILE A 62 -9.43 17.54 24.28
CA ILE A 62 -9.77 17.12 22.92
C ILE A 62 -10.17 18.38 22.16
N GLU A 63 -9.20 18.95 21.43
CA GLU A 63 -9.38 20.23 20.75
C GLU A 63 -10.06 20.05 19.38
N ASN A 64 -9.95 18.87 18.75
CA ASN A 64 -10.43 18.63 17.39
C ASN A 64 -11.15 17.28 17.22
N ALA A 65 -12.13 17.23 16.30
CA ALA A 65 -12.87 16.00 15.96
C ALA A 65 -11.95 14.86 15.46
N GLU A 66 -10.84 15.19 14.82
CA GLU A 66 -9.84 14.20 14.37
C GLU A 66 -9.21 13.44 15.55
N ASP A 67 -9.06 14.08 16.71
CA ASP A 67 -8.46 13.43 17.89
C ASP A 67 -9.35 12.32 18.47
N LEU A 68 -10.65 12.37 18.17
CA LEU A 68 -11.62 11.33 18.54
C LEU A 68 -11.62 10.15 17.57
N GLU A 69 -11.01 10.26 16.39
CA GLU A 69 -10.94 9.15 15.44
C GLU A 69 -10.09 8.01 15.96
N VAL A 70 -10.38 6.78 15.52
CA VAL A 70 -9.58 5.59 15.85
C VAL A 70 -8.18 5.68 15.26
N ASN A 71 -7.15 5.28 16.02
CA ASN A 71 -5.77 5.31 15.56
C ASN A 71 -5.37 4.02 14.81
N TYR A 72 -5.81 3.90 13.55
CA TYR A 72 -5.49 2.74 12.72
C TYR A 72 -4.15 2.88 11.97
N PHE A 73 -3.58 1.74 11.58
CA PHE A 73 -2.41 1.69 10.70
C PHE A 73 -2.80 1.83 9.23
N LYS A 74 -2.28 2.86 8.58
CA LYS A 74 -2.49 3.12 7.14
C LYS A 74 -1.63 2.19 6.28
N SER A 75 -0.39 1.94 6.70
CA SER A 75 0.55 1.06 5.99
C SER A 75 1.66 0.54 6.87
N ALA A 76 2.27 -0.58 6.45
CA ALA A 76 3.51 -1.13 6.99
C ALA A 76 4.45 -1.54 5.85
N GLN A 77 5.75 -1.37 6.03
CA GLN A 77 6.80 -1.75 5.07
C GLN A 77 8.02 -2.31 5.80
N TRP A 78 8.56 -3.42 5.29
CA TRP A 78 9.87 -3.92 5.68
C TRP A 78 10.98 -3.01 5.17
N THR A 79 12.01 -2.80 5.98
CA THR A 79 13.29 -2.33 5.46
C THR A 79 13.92 -3.43 4.57
N PRO A 80 14.72 -3.06 3.54
CA PRO A 80 15.37 -4.02 2.66
C PRO A 80 16.20 -5.10 3.33
N ASP A 81 16.84 -4.80 4.47
CA ASP A 81 17.58 -5.78 5.28
C ASP A 81 16.68 -6.70 6.12
N GLY A 82 15.36 -6.45 6.14
CA GLY A 82 14.38 -7.26 6.84
C GLY A 82 14.36 -7.12 8.37
N THR A 83 15.14 -6.21 8.95
CA THR A 83 15.27 -6.11 10.40
C THR A 83 14.20 -5.22 11.05
N THR A 84 13.62 -4.30 10.27
CA THR A 84 12.81 -3.20 10.80
C THR A 84 11.52 -3.03 10.01
N LEU A 85 10.42 -2.76 10.72
CA LEU A 85 9.14 -2.35 10.15
C LEU A 85 8.96 -0.84 10.32
N LEU A 86 8.71 -0.15 9.21
CA LEU A 86 8.24 1.24 9.21
C LEU A 86 6.74 1.25 8.98
N THR A 87 6.02 2.01 9.79
CA THR A 87 4.55 2.13 9.67
C THR A 87 4.11 3.59 9.64
N SER A 88 2.97 3.84 8.98
CA SER A 88 2.28 5.12 9.02
C SER A 88 0.89 4.93 9.60
N SER A 89 0.46 5.82 10.49
CA SER A 89 -0.80 5.69 11.24
C SER A 89 -1.74 6.89 11.04
N ALA A 90 -2.97 6.77 11.54
CA ALA A 90 -4.01 7.79 11.42
C ALA A 90 -3.61 9.12 12.09
N ASP A 91 -2.94 9.04 13.24
CA ASP A 91 -2.42 10.15 14.05
C ASP A 91 -1.27 10.98 13.45
N ASN A 92 -0.93 10.76 12.17
CA ASN A 92 0.17 11.38 11.44
C ASN A 92 1.56 11.03 11.98
N THR A 93 1.69 9.84 12.57
CA THR A 93 2.95 9.36 13.12
C THR A 93 3.54 8.24 12.29
N ILE A 94 4.86 8.31 12.08
CA ILE A 94 5.67 7.22 11.55
C ILE A 94 6.31 6.50 12.73
N ARG A 95 6.13 5.19 12.81
CA ARG A 95 6.69 4.35 13.89
C ARG A 95 7.67 3.33 13.31
N THR A 96 8.81 3.20 13.97
CA THR A 96 9.87 2.25 13.63
C THR A 96 9.85 1.12 14.64
N PHE A 97 9.62 -0.11 14.20
CA PHE A 97 9.67 -1.31 15.05
C PHE A 97 10.85 -2.17 14.62
N ILE A 98 11.88 -2.28 15.46
CA ILE A 98 13.02 -3.17 15.24
C ILE A 98 12.63 -4.54 15.78
N LEU A 99 12.70 -5.58 14.95
CA LEU A 99 12.39 -6.93 15.44
C LEU A 99 13.62 -7.59 16.05
N PRO A 100 13.46 -8.32 17.17
CA PRO A 100 14.54 -9.08 17.76
C PRO A 100 15.04 -10.19 16.83
N SER A 101 16.34 -10.48 16.85
CA SER A 101 16.92 -11.63 16.12
C SER A 101 16.38 -12.98 16.60
N THR A 102 15.89 -13.04 17.85
CA THR A 102 15.32 -14.25 18.49
C THR A 102 13.84 -14.47 18.15
N LEU A 103 13.26 -13.69 17.24
CA LEU A 103 11.82 -13.73 16.91
C LEU A 103 11.31 -15.13 16.55
N LEU A 104 12.09 -15.92 15.81
CA LEU A 104 11.70 -17.26 15.37
C LEU A 104 11.89 -18.34 16.45
N GLU A 105 12.78 -18.11 17.40
CA GLU A 105 13.12 -19.04 18.48
C GLU A 105 12.09 -19.01 19.62
N SER A 106 11.35 -17.90 19.74
CA SER A 106 10.35 -17.70 20.78
C SER A 106 9.17 -18.67 20.62
N SER A 107 8.82 -19.37 21.70
CA SER A 107 7.63 -20.23 21.77
C SER A 107 6.34 -19.44 21.99
N SER A 108 6.43 -18.22 22.53
CA SER A 108 5.32 -17.31 22.77
C SER A 108 5.38 -16.06 21.88
N SER A 109 4.20 -15.50 21.56
CA SER A 109 4.11 -14.22 20.86
C SER A 109 4.71 -13.09 21.70
N GLN A 110 5.55 -12.26 21.08
CA GLN A 110 6.20 -11.11 21.71
C GLN A 110 5.38 -9.82 21.52
N THR A 111 5.54 -8.87 22.44
CA THR A 111 4.94 -7.53 22.30
C THR A 111 5.86 -6.62 21.50
N LEU A 112 5.35 -6.00 20.44
CA LEU A 112 6.07 -5.00 19.65
C LEU A 112 5.88 -3.61 20.24
N THR A 113 6.99 -2.96 20.57
CA THR A 113 7.04 -1.55 20.98
C THR A 113 7.85 -0.75 19.98
N PRO A 114 7.44 0.47 19.64
CA PRO A 114 8.21 1.30 18.71
C PRO A 114 9.57 1.66 19.31
N HIS A 115 10.62 1.57 18.51
CA HIS A 115 11.95 2.07 18.84
C HIS A 115 12.01 3.60 18.73
N THR A 116 11.44 4.15 17.66
CA THR A 116 11.29 5.60 17.44
C THR A 116 9.91 5.94 16.92
N THR A 117 9.50 7.18 17.18
CA THR A 117 8.18 7.71 16.86
C THR A 117 8.34 9.12 16.31
N HIS A 118 8.00 9.32 15.03
CA HIS A 118 8.07 10.61 14.36
C HIS A 118 6.68 11.13 14.00
N THR A 119 6.15 12.02 14.83
CA THR A 119 4.88 12.71 14.56
C THR A 119 5.10 13.88 13.61
N LEU A 120 4.28 13.93 12.55
CA LEU A 120 4.28 15.01 11.55
C LEU A 120 3.05 15.91 11.74
N PRO A 121 3.16 17.20 11.37
CA PRO A 121 2.08 18.17 11.56
C PRO A 121 0.90 17.98 10.60
N THR A 122 1.07 17.22 9.52
CA THR A 122 0.04 16.99 8.50
C THR A 122 0.02 15.52 8.06
N PRO A 123 -1.07 15.06 7.42
CA PRO A 123 -1.18 13.69 6.94
C PRO A 123 -0.05 13.27 6.01
N ILE A 124 0.44 12.06 6.24
CA ILE A 124 1.51 11.43 5.46
C ILE A 124 0.90 10.71 4.27
N ASN A 125 1.30 11.11 3.06
CA ASN A 125 0.73 10.55 1.83
C ASN A 125 1.54 9.35 1.30
N CYS A 126 2.88 9.41 1.41
CA CYS A 126 3.81 8.39 1.00
C CYS A 126 4.90 8.20 2.06
N LEU A 127 5.39 6.96 2.16
CA LEU A 127 6.50 6.52 2.99
C LEU A 127 7.28 5.48 2.21
N THR A 128 8.61 5.60 2.16
CA THR A 128 9.49 4.58 1.57
C THR A 128 10.82 4.50 2.33
N PRO A 129 11.24 3.32 2.81
CA PRO A 129 12.59 3.12 3.35
C PRO A 129 13.62 3.34 2.24
N TYR A 130 14.84 3.68 2.65
CA TYR A 130 15.99 3.74 1.77
C TYR A 130 16.33 2.33 1.24
N PRO A 131 16.61 2.15 -0.07
CA PRO A 131 16.83 0.83 -0.67
C PRO A 131 18.04 0.06 -0.13
N TYR A 132 18.99 0.76 0.50
CA TYR A 132 20.17 0.15 1.13
C TYR A 132 20.16 0.32 2.65
N PHE A 133 18.96 0.45 3.23
CA PHE A 133 18.81 0.46 4.69
C PHE A 133 19.44 -0.79 5.29
N ASN A 134 20.42 -0.60 6.17
CA ASN A 134 21.03 -1.65 6.97
C ASN A 134 21.09 -1.19 8.42
N LEU A 135 20.41 -1.90 9.31
CA LEU A 135 20.37 -1.57 10.73
C LEU A 135 21.76 -1.58 11.39
N SER A 136 22.71 -2.38 10.88
CA SER A 136 24.08 -2.43 11.38
C SER A 136 24.90 -1.18 11.01
N ASP A 137 24.44 -0.41 10.02
CA ASP A 137 25.03 0.89 9.65
C ASP A 137 23.98 2.01 9.83
N PRO A 138 23.94 2.66 11.01
CA PRO A 138 22.99 3.72 11.33
C PRO A 138 22.99 4.91 10.37
N THR A 139 24.01 5.09 9.53
CA THR A 139 24.02 6.17 8.53
C THR A 139 23.08 5.88 7.36
N THR A 140 22.80 4.60 7.10
CA THR A 140 21.94 4.13 6.02
C THR A 140 20.47 3.97 6.43
N THR A 141 20.15 4.11 7.72
CA THR A 141 18.81 3.86 8.25
C THR A 141 17.85 5.02 7.95
N LEU A 142 17.69 5.32 6.66
CA LEU A 142 16.99 6.48 6.15
C LEU A 142 15.61 6.10 5.59
N TYR A 143 14.70 7.06 5.55
CA TYR A 143 13.44 6.93 4.82
C TYR A 143 12.96 8.29 4.29
N LEU A 144 12.19 8.25 3.21
CA LEU A 144 11.48 9.42 2.67
C LEU A 144 10.02 9.42 3.14
N SER A 145 9.51 10.60 3.44
CA SER A 145 8.10 10.83 3.74
C SER A 145 7.56 12.09 3.05
N THR A 146 6.27 12.07 2.70
CA THR A 146 5.59 13.21 2.09
C THR A 146 4.42 13.66 2.94
N PRO A 147 4.66 14.53 3.94
CA PRO A 147 3.58 15.24 4.61
C PRO A 147 2.81 16.12 3.63
N SER A 148 1.49 16.26 3.85
CA SER A 148 0.62 17.08 3.02
C SER A 148 1.01 18.56 3.10
N ASN A 149 1.00 19.24 1.95
CA ASN A 149 1.30 20.67 1.79
C ASN A 149 2.67 21.10 2.35
N LEU A 150 3.62 20.18 2.41
CA LEU A 150 4.95 20.40 2.95
C LEU A 150 6.02 19.77 2.02
N PRO A 151 7.29 20.18 2.15
CA PRO A 151 8.38 19.55 1.40
C PRO A 151 8.45 18.04 1.64
N ILE A 152 8.98 17.32 0.65
CA ILE A 152 9.39 15.92 0.81
C ILE A 152 10.53 15.91 1.84
N ARG A 153 10.54 14.96 2.78
CA ARG A 153 11.50 14.92 3.89
C ARG A 153 12.28 13.61 3.89
N LEU A 154 13.60 13.71 4.05
CA LEU A 154 14.48 12.59 4.37
C LEU A 154 14.77 12.61 5.87
N LEU A 155 14.50 11.50 6.54
CA LEU A 155 14.75 11.32 7.97
C LEU A 155 15.58 10.06 8.21
N ASN A 156 16.19 9.97 9.38
CA ASN A 156 16.79 8.73 9.86
C ASN A 156 15.82 8.05 10.83
N ALA A 157 15.50 6.77 10.58
CA ALA A 157 14.59 5.97 11.38
C ALA A 157 15.07 5.76 12.83
N LEU A 158 16.38 5.84 13.11
CA LEU A 158 16.92 5.64 14.45
C LEU A 158 17.13 6.93 15.24
N ASN A 159 17.09 8.10 14.59
CA ASN A 159 17.21 9.38 15.27
C ASN A 159 15.96 9.63 16.12
N PRO A 160 16.06 9.96 17.42
CA PRO A 160 14.88 10.23 18.24
C PRO A 160 14.07 11.48 17.83
N PRO A 161 14.69 12.61 17.42
CA PRO A 161 13.94 13.78 16.94
C PRO A 161 13.38 13.56 15.53
N SER A 162 12.15 14.02 15.29
CA SER A 162 11.52 14.03 13.96
C SER A 162 12.02 15.15 13.03
N THR A 163 13.18 15.75 13.34
CA THR A 163 13.80 16.80 12.52
C THR A 163 14.34 16.18 11.22
N PRO A 164 13.95 16.69 10.04
CA PRO A 164 14.43 16.16 8.78
C PRO A 164 15.94 16.42 8.59
N LEU A 165 16.65 15.43 8.04
CA LEU A 165 18.04 15.57 7.61
C LEU A 165 18.15 16.42 6.35
N ALA A 166 17.20 16.25 5.43
CA ALA A 166 17.10 17.00 4.19
C ALA A 166 15.63 17.19 3.80
N THR A 167 15.37 18.25 3.04
CA THR A 167 14.05 18.53 2.48
C THR A 167 14.15 18.77 0.98
N TYR A 168 13.11 18.43 0.22
CA TYR A 168 13.07 18.59 -1.23
C TYR A 168 11.76 19.24 -1.66
N ASN A 169 11.89 20.33 -2.42
CA ASN A 169 10.81 21.26 -2.69
C ASN A 169 10.13 20.98 -4.03
N LEU A 170 8.94 20.39 -4.00
CA LEU A 170 8.10 20.26 -5.19
C LEU A 170 7.03 21.35 -5.23
N ILE A 171 7.42 22.55 -5.66
CA ILE A 171 6.56 23.73 -5.61
C ILE A 171 5.92 23.99 -6.98
N SER A 172 4.66 24.43 -6.95
CA SER A 172 3.92 24.95 -8.10
C SER A 172 4.45 26.34 -8.49
N PRO A 173 4.91 26.55 -9.73
CA PRO A 173 5.42 27.85 -10.16
C PRO A 173 4.37 28.97 -10.17
N THR A 174 3.08 28.62 -10.22
CA THR A 174 1.98 29.60 -10.35
C THR A 174 1.30 29.93 -9.03
N THR A 175 1.36 29.04 -8.05
CA THR A 175 0.65 29.22 -6.77
C THR A 175 1.58 29.20 -5.56
N GLU A 176 2.87 28.93 -5.76
CA GLU A 176 3.88 28.77 -4.71
C GLU A 176 3.57 27.67 -3.66
N ALA A 177 2.47 26.95 -3.84
CA ALA A 177 2.07 25.84 -3.00
C ALA A 177 2.94 24.61 -3.24
N TYR A 178 3.21 23.86 -2.17
CA TYR A 178 3.79 22.53 -2.26
C TYR A 178 2.81 21.57 -2.91
N HIS A 179 3.25 20.88 -3.96
CA HIS A 179 2.55 19.68 -4.43
C HIS A 179 2.81 18.54 -3.46
N THR A 180 1.76 17.81 -3.12
CA THR A 180 1.84 16.60 -2.29
C THR A 180 1.99 15.38 -3.21
N PRO A 181 3.16 14.71 -3.24
CA PRO A 181 3.31 13.48 -4.01
C PRO A 181 2.32 12.41 -3.59
N SER A 182 1.75 11.71 -4.57
CA SER A 182 0.83 10.58 -4.39
C SER A 182 1.53 9.22 -4.59
N SER A 183 2.78 9.24 -5.05
CA SER A 183 3.68 8.09 -5.06
C SER A 183 5.13 8.56 -4.89
N LEU A 184 5.93 7.72 -4.24
CA LEU A 184 7.38 7.87 -4.12
C LEU A 184 8.05 6.54 -4.49
N LEU A 185 9.20 6.63 -5.15
CA LEU A 185 10.01 5.46 -5.51
C LEU A 185 11.48 5.86 -5.55
N TRP A 186 12.32 5.11 -4.84
CA TRP A 186 13.77 5.22 -5.05
C TRP A 186 14.14 4.63 -6.40
N SER A 187 14.86 5.40 -7.23
CA SER A 187 15.35 4.94 -8.53
C SER A 187 16.82 4.50 -8.49
N SER A 188 17.56 4.98 -7.50
CA SER A 188 18.94 4.58 -7.19
C SER A 188 19.30 4.98 -5.75
N GLN A 189 20.56 4.81 -5.35
CA GLN A 189 21.09 5.31 -4.06
C GLN A 189 20.89 6.82 -3.87
N ASN A 190 21.08 7.60 -4.93
CA ASN A 190 21.11 9.06 -4.83
C ASN A 190 19.91 9.73 -5.45
N HIS A 191 18.98 8.97 -6.03
CA HIS A 191 17.83 9.52 -6.72
C HIS A 191 16.53 8.86 -6.33
N PHE A 192 15.48 9.68 -6.27
CA PHE A 192 14.12 9.21 -6.09
C PHE A 192 13.17 9.96 -7.02
N LEU A 193 12.06 9.32 -7.32
CA LEU A 193 10.97 9.81 -8.14
C LEU A 193 9.77 10.16 -7.26
N ALA A 194 9.09 11.24 -7.59
CA ALA A 194 7.83 11.66 -6.97
C ALA A 194 6.75 11.81 -8.05
N GLY A 195 5.64 11.09 -7.89
CA GLY A 195 4.48 11.19 -8.76
C GLY A 195 3.42 12.15 -8.20
N THR A 196 2.94 13.09 -9.01
CA THR A 196 1.88 14.06 -8.68
C THR A 196 0.82 14.14 -9.79
N ASP A 197 -0.06 15.15 -9.77
CA ASP A 197 -1.00 15.39 -10.87
C ASP A 197 -0.27 15.64 -12.19
N CYS A 198 -0.43 14.70 -13.13
CA CYS A 198 0.12 14.73 -14.47
C CYS A 198 1.65 14.94 -14.57
N LEU A 199 2.41 14.53 -13.55
CA LEU A 199 3.85 14.77 -13.46
C LEU A 199 4.56 13.65 -12.68
N ILE A 200 5.70 13.21 -13.22
CA ILE A 200 6.73 12.46 -12.50
C ILE A 200 7.94 13.38 -12.36
N ALA A 201 8.50 13.50 -11.16
CA ALA A 201 9.63 14.38 -10.88
C ALA A 201 10.80 13.60 -10.27
N LEU A 202 11.99 13.74 -10.85
CA LEU A 202 13.23 13.15 -10.35
C LEU A 202 13.93 14.12 -9.40
N PHE A 203 14.33 13.63 -8.25
CA PHE A 203 15.14 14.34 -7.26
C PHE A 203 16.49 13.67 -7.07
N ASP A 204 17.48 14.49 -6.73
CA ASP A 204 18.81 14.07 -6.28
C ASP A 204 18.92 14.38 -4.79
N VAL A 205 19.26 13.37 -4.00
CA VAL A 205 19.34 13.44 -2.53
C VAL A 205 20.37 14.47 -2.07
N SER A 206 21.43 14.72 -2.86
CA SER A 206 22.47 15.69 -2.54
C SER A 206 21.98 17.14 -2.60
N ARG A 207 20.83 17.41 -3.23
CA ARG A 207 20.28 18.74 -3.46
C ARG A 207 19.23 19.14 -2.42
N SER A 208 19.62 19.12 -1.15
CA SER A 208 18.75 19.54 -0.04
C SER A 208 18.27 21.00 -0.22
N GLY A 209 16.99 21.24 0.06
CA GLY A 209 16.31 22.52 -0.10
C GLY A 209 15.95 22.88 -1.55
N GLN A 210 16.28 22.04 -2.53
CA GLN A 210 16.06 22.32 -3.94
C GLN A 210 14.87 21.54 -4.53
N GLY A 211 14.45 21.95 -5.71
CA GLY A 211 13.45 21.24 -6.51
C GLY A 211 14.03 20.08 -7.34
N PRO A 212 13.17 19.42 -8.14
CA PRO A 212 13.57 18.26 -8.92
C PRO A 212 14.62 18.61 -9.98
N VAL A 213 15.50 17.65 -10.27
CA VAL A 213 16.48 17.70 -11.37
C VAL A 213 15.78 17.61 -12.72
N THR A 214 14.76 16.75 -12.80
CA THR A 214 14.02 16.49 -14.04
C THR A 214 12.53 16.43 -13.75
N ARG A 215 11.72 16.99 -14.65
CA ARG A 215 10.26 16.94 -14.61
C ARG A 215 9.77 16.28 -15.89
N LEU A 216 8.93 15.26 -15.74
CA LEU A 216 8.41 14.42 -16.80
C LEU A 216 6.88 14.54 -16.81
N PRO A 217 6.31 15.46 -17.61
CA PRO A 217 4.86 15.57 -17.73
C PRO A 217 4.27 14.29 -18.32
N THR A 218 3.28 13.70 -17.68
CA THR A 218 2.65 12.47 -18.17
C THR A 218 1.57 12.74 -19.21
N ILE A 219 1.07 13.97 -19.30
CA ILE A 219 0.33 14.53 -20.44
C ILE A 219 0.89 15.93 -20.75
N PRO A 220 1.12 16.28 -22.03
CA PRO A 220 1.53 17.63 -22.42
C PRO A 220 0.41 18.67 -22.21
N SER A 221 0.26 19.18 -21.00
CA SER A 221 -0.55 20.35 -20.59
C SER A 221 -2.08 20.29 -20.82
N LYS A 222 -2.86 20.93 -19.93
CA LYS A 222 -4.31 21.18 -20.12
C LYS A 222 -4.62 22.05 -21.35
N ARG A 223 -3.66 22.86 -21.84
CA ARG A 223 -3.81 23.85 -22.93
C ARG A 223 -3.65 23.22 -24.33
N HIS A 224 -2.93 22.11 -24.47
CA HIS A 224 -2.75 21.40 -25.75
C HIS A 224 -3.87 20.36 -26.04
N LYS A 225 -5.00 20.41 -25.32
CA LYS A 225 -6.17 19.59 -25.64
C LYS A 225 -6.86 20.01 -26.94
N MET A 226 -6.77 21.29 -27.32
CA MET A 226 -7.44 21.82 -28.51
C MET A 226 -6.72 21.52 -29.84
N LYS A 227 -5.51 20.93 -29.81
CA LYS A 227 -4.72 20.67 -31.03
C LYS A 227 -4.22 19.22 -31.15
N GLY A 228 -5.13 18.26 -30.92
CA GLY A 228 -4.94 16.87 -31.32
C GLY A 228 -4.33 15.96 -30.25
N GLY A 229 -5.19 15.11 -29.68
CA GLY A 229 -4.83 13.75 -29.21
C GLY A 229 -3.51 13.57 -28.46
N GLY A 230 -3.24 14.33 -27.40
CA GLY A 230 -2.05 14.13 -26.57
C GLY A 230 -1.95 12.68 -26.08
N VAL A 231 -0.88 11.99 -26.48
CA VAL A 231 -0.56 10.62 -26.04
C VAL A 231 0.12 10.71 -24.67
N GLY A 232 -0.40 10.00 -23.67
CA GLY A 232 0.13 10.04 -22.31
C GLY A 232 -0.82 9.54 -21.23
N MET A 233 -0.28 9.35 -20.03
CA MET A 233 -1.01 8.84 -18.86
C MET A 233 -1.66 10.00 -18.09
N ARG A 234 -3.00 10.13 -18.14
CA ARG A 234 -3.74 11.20 -17.45
C ARG A 234 -3.77 11.01 -15.95
N GLY A 235 -3.87 12.12 -15.21
CA GLY A 235 -4.30 12.15 -13.81
C GLY A 235 -3.14 12.08 -12.82
N ILE A 236 -3.50 11.84 -11.56
CA ILE A 236 -2.55 11.78 -10.46
C ILE A 236 -1.77 10.47 -10.53
N VAL A 237 -0.44 10.57 -10.64
CA VAL A 237 0.48 9.43 -10.60
C VAL A 237 0.54 8.88 -9.18
N SER A 238 -0.24 7.82 -8.96
CA SER A 238 -0.55 7.25 -7.65
C SER A 238 0.23 5.98 -7.34
N ALA A 239 0.87 5.39 -8.35
CA ALA A 239 1.67 4.19 -8.22
C ALA A 239 2.91 4.28 -9.11
N MET A 240 4.05 3.83 -8.61
CA MET A 240 5.29 3.68 -9.37
C MET A 240 6.04 2.44 -8.90
N SER A 241 6.66 1.71 -9.83
CA SER A 241 7.59 0.62 -9.53
C SER A 241 8.61 0.46 -10.65
N GLN A 242 9.83 0.08 -10.30
CA GLN A 242 10.92 -0.12 -11.24
C GLN A 242 11.13 -1.60 -11.51
N GLN A 243 11.29 -1.94 -12.78
CA GLN A 243 11.59 -3.28 -13.23
C GLN A 243 12.96 -3.69 -12.69
N PRO A 244 13.09 -4.86 -12.04
CA PRO A 244 14.38 -5.39 -11.65
C PRO A 244 15.28 -5.53 -12.88
N SER A 245 16.50 -4.97 -12.83
CA SER A 245 17.51 -5.21 -13.86
C SER A 245 18.22 -6.53 -13.56
N SER A 246 18.44 -7.36 -14.58
CA SER A 246 19.11 -8.65 -14.40
C SER A 246 20.60 -8.53 -14.07
N ASN A 247 21.16 -7.31 -14.16
CA ASN A 247 22.56 -7.00 -13.89
C ASN A 247 22.66 -5.76 -12.99
N ALA A 248 22.31 -5.91 -11.70
CA ALA A 248 22.49 -4.85 -10.69
C ALA A 248 23.95 -4.39 -10.55
N ASP A 249 24.92 -5.21 -10.99
CA ASP A 249 26.37 -4.95 -10.94
C ASP A 249 26.95 -4.40 -12.25
N SER A 250 26.15 -4.21 -13.30
CA SER A 250 26.67 -3.63 -14.55
C SER A 250 26.88 -2.13 -14.37
N ALA A 251 28.13 -1.70 -14.36
CA ALA A 251 28.54 -0.30 -14.46
C ALA A 251 27.94 0.43 -15.69
N ASN A 252 27.35 -0.32 -16.63
CA ASN A 252 26.50 0.18 -17.71
C ASN A 252 25.00 0.04 -17.36
N GLY A 253 24.53 0.87 -16.42
CA GLY A 253 23.35 1.72 -16.55
C GLY A 253 22.00 1.20 -17.07
N ASP A 254 21.73 -0.11 -17.13
CA ASP A 254 20.40 -0.58 -17.55
C ASP A 254 19.43 -0.48 -16.36
N ALA A 255 18.85 0.71 -16.18
CA ALA A 255 17.98 1.05 -15.05
C ALA A 255 16.60 0.36 -15.09
N GLY A 256 16.38 -0.63 -15.96
CA GLY A 256 15.08 -1.26 -16.17
C GLY A 256 14.01 -0.27 -16.62
N MET A 257 12.77 -0.74 -16.83
CA MET A 257 11.64 0.16 -17.10
C MET A 257 10.97 0.64 -15.81
N LEU A 258 10.49 1.88 -15.82
CA LEU A 258 9.57 2.39 -14.81
C LEU A 258 8.13 2.11 -15.25
N ALA A 259 7.33 1.49 -14.38
CA ALA A 259 5.89 1.42 -14.51
C ALA A 259 5.24 2.45 -13.59
N ALA A 260 4.42 3.33 -14.16
CA ALA A 260 3.61 4.28 -13.41
C ALA A 260 2.12 4.00 -13.64
N GLY A 261 1.29 4.26 -12.64
CA GLY A 261 -0.16 4.14 -12.73
C GLY A 261 -0.88 5.34 -12.14
N THR A 262 -2.09 5.62 -12.61
CA THR A 262 -2.88 6.77 -12.15
C THR A 262 -4.24 6.39 -11.58
N TRP A 263 -4.80 7.29 -10.77
CA TRP A 263 -6.18 7.17 -10.28
C TRP A 263 -7.23 7.20 -11.39
N THR A 264 -6.89 7.66 -12.59
CA THR A 264 -7.79 7.59 -13.75
C THR A 264 -7.63 6.28 -14.54
N ARG A 265 -7.08 5.23 -13.93
CA ARG A 265 -6.97 3.87 -14.49
C ARG A 265 -6.09 3.77 -15.74
N TRP A 266 -5.06 4.61 -15.82
CA TRP A 266 -4.03 4.48 -16.85
C TRP A 266 -2.75 3.89 -16.27
N VAL A 267 -2.03 3.14 -17.09
CA VAL A 267 -0.69 2.66 -16.84
C VAL A 267 0.25 3.17 -17.93
N GLY A 268 1.44 3.58 -17.54
CA GLY A 268 2.52 4.01 -18.43
C GLY A 268 3.82 3.29 -18.13
N LEU A 269 4.54 2.89 -19.18
CA LEU A 269 5.89 2.33 -19.13
C LEU A 269 6.88 3.35 -19.69
N TYR A 270 8.00 3.53 -19.01
CA TYR A 270 9.05 4.47 -19.37
C TYR A 270 10.41 3.77 -19.33
N ASP A 271 11.28 4.02 -20.31
CA ASP A 271 12.61 3.40 -20.34
C ASP A 271 13.59 4.07 -19.35
N MET A 272 14.76 3.45 -19.16
CA MET A 272 15.88 3.96 -18.35
C MET A 272 15.44 4.46 -16.96
N GLY A 273 14.65 3.64 -16.27
CA GLY A 273 14.15 3.95 -14.92
C GLY A 273 13.27 5.21 -14.87
N GLY A 274 12.63 5.57 -16.00
CA GLY A 274 11.81 6.77 -16.13
C GLY A 274 12.54 7.98 -16.70
N LEU A 275 13.85 7.90 -16.97
CA LEU A 275 14.61 9.03 -17.50
C LEU A 275 14.64 9.11 -19.03
N GLY A 276 14.24 8.04 -19.71
CA GLY A 276 14.14 8.04 -21.17
C GLY A 276 12.72 8.22 -21.68
N GLY A 277 12.40 7.54 -22.78
CA GLY A 277 11.16 7.71 -23.51
C GLY A 277 9.96 7.02 -22.87
N THR A 278 8.76 7.46 -23.24
CA THR A 278 7.54 6.67 -23.00
C THR A 278 7.53 5.46 -23.94
N VAL A 279 7.50 4.26 -23.36
CA VAL A 279 7.48 2.98 -24.10
C VAL A 279 6.05 2.62 -24.48
N ALA A 280 5.12 2.69 -23.53
CA ALA A 280 3.71 2.35 -23.75
C ALA A 280 2.81 3.07 -22.75
N THR A 281 1.58 3.38 -23.15
CA THR A 281 0.53 3.87 -22.25
C THR A 281 -0.81 3.27 -22.64
N TRP A 282 -1.55 2.74 -21.67
CA TRP A 282 -2.87 2.16 -21.91
C TRP A 282 -3.81 2.35 -20.72
N SER A 283 -5.11 2.29 -20.98
CA SER A 283 -6.14 2.20 -19.94
C SER A 283 -6.33 0.74 -19.54
N ILE A 284 -6.51 0.47 -18.24
CA ILE A 284 -6.79 -0.88 -17.73
C ILE A 284 -8.28 -1.13 -17.49
N ALA A 285 -9.14 -0.15 -17.77
CA ALA A 285 -10.56 -0.20 -17.41
C ALA A 285 -11.29 -1.37 -18.08
N GLU A 286 -11.10 -1.57 -19.39
CA GLU A 286 -11.72 -2.67 -20.13
C GLU A 286 -11.26 -4.04 -19.61
N ALA A 287 -9.95 -4.21 -19.41
CA ALA A 287 -9.37 -5.43 -18.87
C ALA A 287 -9.93 -5.77 -17.47
N ALA A 288 -10.11 -4.78 -16.59
CA ALA A 288 -10.65 -4.99 -15.25
C ALA A 288 -12.16 -5.24 -15.23
N ASP A 289 -12.93 -4.52 -16.05
CA ASP A 289 -14.39 -4.49 -15.97
C ASP A 289 -15.05 -5.56 -16.85
N VAL A 290 -14.48 -5.82 -18.04
CA VAL A 290 -15.03 -6.73 -19.05
C VAL A 290 -14.32 -8.08 -19.03
N ASP A 291 -13.00 -8.10 -19.20
CA ASP A 291 -12.25 -9.36 -19.34
C ASP A 291 -12.16 -10.11 -18.01
N ALA A 292 -11.75 -9.41 -16.94
CA ALA A 292 -11.54 -10.00 -15.63
C ALA A 292 -12.78 -9.94 -14.72
N GLY A 293 -13.68 -8.98 -14.93
CA GLY A 293 -14.86 -8.78 -14.08
C GLY A 293 -14.54 -8.47 -12.61
N ILE A 294 -13.33 -7.95 -12.32
CA ILE A 294 -12.87 -7.66 -10.95
C ILE A 294 -13.11 -6.21 -10.54
N GLY A 295 -13.39 -5.33 -11.52
CA GLY A 295 -13.65 -3.91 -11.32
C GLY A 295 -12.45 -3.14 -10.77
N GLY A 296 -12.67 -1.84 -10.53
CA GLY A 296 -11.69 -0.95 -9.94
C GLY A 296 -12.00 0.51 -10.25
N THR A 297 -11.39 1.43 -9.49
CA THR A 297 -11.63 2.87 -9.68
C THR A 297 -10.36 3.69 -9.78
N GLY A 298 -9.20 3.07 -10.04
CA GLY A 298 -7.92 3.77 -10.10
C GLY A 298 -6.76 2.95 -9.56
N VAL A 299 -5.60 3.05 -10.21
CA VAL A 299 -4.39 2.32 -9.82
C VAL A 299 -3.88 2.84 -8.48
N THR A 300 -3.57 1.93 -7.58
CA THR A 300 -3.01 2.23 -6.25
C THR A 300 -1.58 1.72 -6.12
N GLU A 301 -1.27 0.57 -6.72
CA GLU A 301 0.07 -0.02 -6.74
C GLU A 301 0.36 -0.63 -8.12
N THR A 302 1.62 -0.52 -8.52
CA THR A 302 2.22 -1.32 -9.58
C THR A 302 3.37 -2.08 -8.94
N LYS A 303 3.55 -3.35 -9.30
CA LYS A 303 4.69 -4.15 -8.84
C LYS A 303 5.20 -5.05 -9.96
N TRP A 304 6.50 -5.27 -9.98
CA TRP A 304 7.15 -6.14 -10.95
C TRP A 304 7.40 -7.52 -10.36
N SER A 305 7.17 -8.58 -11.14
CA SER A 305 7.73 -9.90 -10.83
C SER A 305 9.26 -9.81 -10.72
N ALA A 306 9.87 -10.64 -9.88
CA ALA A 306 11.33 -10.70 -9.73
C ALA A 306 12.07 -10.97 -11.06
N CYS A 307 11.45 -11.69 -12.00
CA CYS A 307 12.01 -11.95 -13.33
C CYS A 307 11.88 -10.78 -14.31
N GLY A 308 11.26 -9.67 -13.90
CA GLY A 308 11.06 -8.47 -14.71
C GLY A 308 10.09 -8.62 -15.89
N ARG A 309 9.35 -9.72 -16.00
CA ARG A 309 8.46 -10.01 -17.15
C ARG A 309 7.01 -9.59 -16.93
N TYR A 310 6.52 -9.77 -15.70
CA TYR A 310 5.14 -9.51 -15.36
C TYR A 310 4.99 -8.24 -14.54
N LEU A 311 3.99 -7.45 -14.92
CA LEU A 311 3.56 -6.26 -14.20
C LEU A 311 2.21 -6.53 -13.53
N PHE A 312 2.19 -6.39 -12.21
CA PHE A 312 1.01 -6.48 -11.38
C PHE A 312 0.43 -5.08 -11.19
N VAL A 313 -0.86 -4.94 -11.46
CA VAL A 313 -1.58 -3.66 -11.34
C VAL A 313 -2.74 -3.82 -10.38
N VAL A 314 -2.68 -3.05 -9.29
CA VAL A 314 -3.64 -3.12 -8.18
C VAL A 314 -4.52 -1.89 -8.19
N GLU A 315 -5.84 -2.07 -8.21
CA GLU A 315 -6.80 -0.98 -8.19
C GLU A 315 -7.47 -0.80 -6.82
N ARG A 316 -7.84 0.46 -6.51
CA ARG A 316 -8.77 0.80 -5.42
C ARG A 316 -10.14 0.19 -5.75
N LYS A 317 -10.89 -0.23 -4.71
CA LYS A 317 -12.24 -0.80 -4.85
C LYS A 317 -12.30 -1.98 -5.83
N SER A 318 -11.23 -2.78 -5.90
CA SER A 318 -11.15 -3.94 -6.79
C SER A 318 -11.29 -5.26 -6.04
N ARG A 319 -11.83 -6.26 -6.74
CA ARG A 319 -11.96 -7.64 -6.27
C ARG A 319 -10.75 -8.50 -6.62
N GLY A 320 -9.75 -7.95 -7.30
CA GLY A 320 -8.62 -8.70 -7.82
C GLY A 320 -7.36 -7.87 -8.05
N VAL A 321 -6.42 -8.44 -8.80
CA VAL A 321 -5.19 -7.81 -9.28
C VAL A 321 -4.98 -8.23 -10.73
N LEU A 322 -4.68 -7.29 -11.62
CA LEU A 322 -4.38 -7.60 -13.02
C LEU A 322 -2.90 -7.94 -13.19
N VAL A 323 -2.60 -8.87 -14.09
CA VAL A 323 -1.24 -9.32 -14.40
C VAL A 323 -0.99 -9.20 -15.90
N TYR A 324 -0.05 -8.35 -16.27
CA TYR A 324 0.32 -8.08 -17.65
C TYR A 324 1.70 -8.66 -17.97
N ASP A 325 1.92 -9.21 -19.17
CA ASP A 325 3.26 -9.45 -19.71
C ASP A 325 3.68 -8.24 -20.53
N VAL A 326 4.69 -7.52 -20.04
CA VAL A 326 5.10 -6.25 -20.67
C VAL A 326 5.87 -6.45 -21.98
N ARG A 327 6.37 -7.65 -22.25
CA ARG A 327 7.09 -7.96 -23.50
C ARG A 327 6.13 -8.11 -24.67
N VAL A 328 4.89 -8.48 -24.39
CA VAL A 328 3.82 -8.64 -25.39
C VAL A 328 2.87 -7.44 -25.33
N THR A 329 3.45 -6.24 -25.37
CA THR A 329 2.74 -4.95 -25.48
C THR A 329 1.53 -4.82 -24.55
N GLY A 330 1.71 -5.09 -23.25
CA GLY A 330 0.65 -4.89 -22.27
C GLY A 330 -0.54 -5.84 -22.43
N LYS A 331 -0.32 -7.06 -22.94
CA LYS A 331 -1.33 -8.11 -22.98
C LYS A 331 -1.66 -8.57 -21.55
N LEU A 332 -2.95 -8.57 -21.21
CA LEU A 332 -3.45 -9.21 -19.99
C LEU A 332 -3.18 -10.71 -20.07
N VAL A 333 -2.39 -11.22 -19.11
CA VAL A 333 -2.08 -12.65 -19.01
C VAL A 333 -3.08 -13.32 -18.09
N SER A 334 -3.24 -12.78 -16.89
CA SER A 334 -4.07 -13.36 -15.84
C SER A 334 -4.58 -12.29 -14.88
N TRP A 335 -5.51 -12.69 -14.00
CA TRP A 335 -6.02 -11.84 -12.94
C TRP A 335 -6.34 -12.66 -11.69
N LEU A 336 -6.08 -12.07 -10.52
CA LEU A 336 -6.35 -12.71 -9.24
C LEU A 336 -7.81 -12.50 -8.86
N VAL A 337 -8.47 -13.56 -8.39
CA VAL A 337 -9.87 -13.52 -7.97
C VAL A 337 -9.98 -13.54 -6.45
N GLY A 338 -10.94 -12.78 -5.91
CA GLY A 338 -11.38 -12.92 -4.51
C GLY A 338 -10.63 -12.08 -3.48
N ARG A 339 -9.85 -11.06 -3.89
CA ARG A 339 -9.10 -10.17 -2.98
C ARG A 339 -9.99 -9.46 -1.96
N LYS A 340 -11.24 -9.14 -2.32
CA LYS A 340 -12.22 -8.42 -1.48
C LYS A 340 -11.67 -7.08 -0.93
N ALA A 341 -11.20 -6.21 -1.82
CA ALA A 341 -10.72 -4.87 -1.46
C ALA A 341 -11.68 -3.75 -1.87
N CYS A 342 -12.98 -3.95 -1.62
CA CYS A 342 -14.06 -3.01 -1.98
C CYS A 342 -14.15 -1.80 -1.01
N THR A 343 -13.04 -1.09 -0.81
CA THR A 343 -12.95 0.09 0.08
C THR A 343 -12.19 1.24 -0.58
N ASN A 344 -12.45 2.47 -0.13
CA ASN A 344 -11.68 3.65 -0.54
C ASN A 344 -10.27 3.69 0.06
N GLN A 345 -10.07 3.02 1.20
CA GLN A 345 -8.77 2.87 1.84
C GLN A 345 -7.82 2.10 0.90
N ARG A 346 -6.55 2.52 0.87
CA ARG A 346 -5.53 1.77 0.14
C ARG A 346 -5.21 0.49 0.90
N LEU A 347 -5.45 -0.66 0.25
CA LEU A 347 -5.01 -1.97 0.73
C LEU A 347 -3.87 -2.46 -0.17
N GLY A 348 -2.67 -2.60 0.40
CA GLY A 348 -1.47 -3.00 -0.34
C GLY A 348 -1.48 -4.47 -0.77
N VAL A 349 -0.55 -4.82 -1.65
CA VAL A 349 -0.19 -6.22 -1.95
C VAL A 349 1.31 -6.39 -1.84
N ASP A 350 1.75 -7.63 -1.67
CA ASP A 350 3.16 -7.95 -1.79
C ASP A 350 3.42 -9.15 -2.68
N LEU A 351 4.63 -9.18 -3.24
CA LEU A 351 5.06 -10.22 -4.17
C LEU A 351 6.26 -10.96 -3.58
N PHE A 352 6.25 -12.28 -3.72
CA PHE A 352 7.40 -13.12 -3.37
C PHE A 352 7.73 -14.06 -4.53
N PRO A 353 9.01 -14.28 -4.88
CA PRO A 353 9.39 -15.25 -5.90
C PRO A 353 9.21 -16.68 -5.35
N GLY A 354 8.12 -17.35 -5.72
CA GLY A 354 7.88 -18.75 -5.38
C GLY A 354 8.59 -19.72 -6.33
N GLU A 355 8.58 -21.00 -5.99
CA GLU A 355 9.23 -22.05 -6.79
C GLU A 355 8.66 -22.16 -8.21
N ASN A 356 7.34 -22.02 -8.34
CA ASN A 356 6.60 -22.20 -9.58
C ASN A 356 5.89 -20.92 -10.04
N GLY A 357 6.52 -19.75 -9.92
CA GLY A 357 5.97 -18.47 -10.35
C GLY A 357 5.96 -17.43 -9.25
N THR A 358 5.22 -16.34 -9.44
CA THR A 358 5.12 -15.30 -8.40
C THR A 358 4.04 -15.66 -7.40
N GLU A 359 4.33 -15.52 -6.12
CA GLU A 359 3.32 -15.52 -5.08
C GLU A 359 2.83 -14.10 -4.85
N VAL A 360 1.52 -13.94 -4.71
CA VAL A 360 0.90 -12.65 -4.39
C VAL A 360 0.18 -12.77 -3.06
N TRP A 361 0.42 -11.80 -2.19
CA TRP A 361 -0.11 -11.76 -0.84
C TRP A 361 -0.94 -10.49 -0.67
N ALA A 362 -2.21 -10.62 -0.28
CA ALA A 362 -3.08 -9.45 -0.13
C ALA A 362 -4.08 -9.61 1.01
N GLY A 363 -4.25 -8.50 1.75
CA GLY A 363 -5.31 -8.32 2.73
C GLY A 363 -6.63 -7.86 2.08
N GLY A 364 -7.75 -8.27 2.69
CA GLY A 364 -9.10 -7.82 2.33
C GLY A 364 -9.79 -7.04 3.43
N VAL A 365 -10.97 -6.49 3.11
CA VAL A 365 -11.86 -5.82 4.09
C VAL A 365 -12.48 -6.80 5.10
N ASP A 366 -12.36 -8.10 4.84
CA ASP A 366 -12.87 -9.19 5.68
C ASP A 366 -11.90 -9.60 6.81
N GLY A 367 -10.75 -8.93 6.92
CA GLY A 367 -9.71 -9.26 7.91
C GLY A 367 -8.88 -10.50 7.54
N ILE A 368 -9.07 -11.02 6.33
CA ILE A 368 -8.42 -12.23 5.83
C ILE A 368 -7.30 -11.85 4.87
N VAL A 369 -6.14 -12.47 5.06
CA VAL A 369 -5.06 -12.46 4.07
C VAL A 369 -5.22 -13.66 3.15
N LYS A 370 -5.10 -13.41 1.85
CA LYS A 370 -5.21 -14.41 0.78
C LYS A 370 -3.90 -14.48 0.03
N VAL A 371 -3.54 -15.68 -0.38
CA VAL A 371 -2.30 -15.98 -1.10
C VAL A 371 -2.64 -16.65 -2.42
N TRP A 372 -2.06 -16.16 -3.51
CA TRP A 372 -2.13 -16.77 -4.83
C TRP A 372 -0.73 -17.23 -5.20
N GLU A 373 -0.54 -18.53 -5.38
CA GLU A 373 0.74 -19.11 -5.77
C GLU A 373 0.75 -19.41 -7.28
N GLY A 374 1.94 -19.43 -7.88
CA GLY A 374 2.12 -19.75 -9.30
C GLY A 374 1.58 -18.72 -10.28
N VAL A 375 1.46 -17.46 -9.85
CA VAL A 375 0.96 -16.39 -10.70
C VAL A 375 1.95 -16.09 -11.82
N GLY A 376 1.43 -16.01 -13.06
CA GLY A 376 2.19 -15.82 -14.28
C GLY A 376 2.50 -17.12 -15.03
N MET A 377 2.26 -18.29 -14.43
CA MET A 377 2.44 -19.59 -15.10
C MET A 377 1.27 -19.98 -16.00
N THR A 378 0.07 -19.56 -15.65
CA THR A 378 -1.16 -19.81 -16.40
C THR A 378 -1.83 -18.49 -16.77
N GLY A 379 -2.60 -18.53 -17.86
CA GLY A 379 -3.44 -17.41 -18.27
C GLY A 379 -4.85 -17.49 -17.66
N GLY A 380 -5.53 -16.35 -17.57
CA GLY A 380 -6.91 -16.25 -17.10
C GLY A 380 -7.06 -16.00 -15.59
N ALA A 381 -8.21 -16.39 -15.04
CA ALA A 381 -8.52 -16.24 -13.62
C ALA A 381 -7.64 -17.16 -12.76
N VAL A 382 -7.02 -16.60 -11.72
CA VAL A 382 -6.24 -17.33 -10.72
C VAL A 382 -6.96 -17.26 -9.38
N GLU A 383 -7.39 -18.41 -8.89
CA GLU A 383 -8.00 -18.56 -7.57
C GLU A 383 -6.94 -18.56 -6.47
N ARG A 384 -7.34 -18.16 -5.25
CA ARG A 384 -6.45 -18.17 -4.09
C ARG A 384 -6.04 -19.60 -3.74
N SER A 385 -4.75 -19.81 -3.45
CA SER A 385 -4.22 -21.10 -3.02
C SER A 385 -4.60 -21.40 -1.57
N TRP A 386 -4.51 -20.40 -0.70
CA TRP A 386 -4.87 -20.52 0.72
C TRP A 386 -5.10 -19.13 1.35
N GLU A 387 -5.65 -19.11 2.56
CA GLU A 387 -5.99 -17.89 3.28
C GLU A 387 -6.00 -18.11 4.80
N TRP A 388 -5.87 -17.04 5.57
CA TRP A 388 -6.06 -17.07 7.02
C TRP A 388 -6.61 -15.75 7.54
N ARG A 389 -7.30 -15.80 8.70
CA ARG A 389 -7.78 -14.60 9.38
C ARG A 389 -6.64 -13.96 10.17
N ALA A 390 -6.05 -12.91 9.63
CA ALA A 390 -4.99 -12.16 10.30
C ALA A 390 -5.55 -11.15 11.31
N HIS A 391 -6.68 -10.53 10.97
CA HIS A 391 -7.25 -9.42 11.72
C HIS A 391 -8.77 -9.51 11.81
N ASN A 392 -9.34 -8.74 12.73
CA ASN A 392 -10.78 -8.55 12.80
C ASN A 392 -11.26 -7.42 11.89
N ASP A 393 -10.42 -6.42 11.66
CA ASP A 393 -10.67 -5.27 10.77
C ASP A 393 -10.00 -5.44 9.41
N PRO A 394 -10.29 -4.57 8.41
CA PRO A 394 -9.59 -4.57 7.14
C PRO A 394 -8.07 -4.61 7.30
N VAL A 395 -7.43 -5.47 6.50
CA VAL A 395 -5.97 -5.61 6.47
C VAL A 395 -5.40 -4.60 5.48
N SER A 396 -4.80 -3.52 5.97
CA SER A 396 -4.30 -2.42 5.15
C SER A 396 -2.96 -2.72 4.48
N SER A 397 -2.12 -3.53 5.11
CA SER A 397 -0.87 -4.02 4.51
C SER A 397 -0.63 -5.48 4.86
N THR A 398 -0.05 -6.20 3.91
CA THR A 398 0.49 -7.55 4.06
C THR A 398 1.84 -7.52 3.36
N VAL A 399 2.92 -7.57 4.13
CA VAL A 399 4.29 -7.42 3.61
C VAL A 399 5.13 -8.62 4.00
N VAL A 400 5.64 -9.32 3.00
CA VAL A 400 6.43 -10.55 3.14
C VAL A 400 7.88 -10.13 3.40
N HIS A 401 8.50 -10.75 4.39
CA HIS A 401 9.90 -10.53 4.71
C HIS A 401 10.79 -11.06 3.56
N PRO A 402 11.95 -10.44 3.25
CA PRO A 402 12.82 -10.90 2.16
C PRO A 402 13.25 -12.37 2.22
N SER A 403 13.22 -13.00 3.40
CA SER A 403 13.49 -14.45 3.57
C SER A 403 12.38 -15.37 3.05
N GLY A 404 11.16 -14.85 2.85
CA GLY A 404 9.99 -15.66 2.47
C GLY A 404 9.37 -16.50 3.58
N THR A 405 9.85 -16.37 4.83
CA THR A 405 9.41 -17.21 5.96
C THR A 405 8.62 -16.45 7.02
N VAL A 406 8.56 -15.13 6.90
CA VAL A 406 7.88 -14.23 7.85
C VAL A 406 7.02 -13.25 7.06
N VAL A 407 5.85 -12.92 7.59
CA VAL A 407 4.97 -11.89 7.02
C VAL A 407 4.52 -10.94 8.13
N ALA A 408 4.46 -9.64 7.83
CA ALA A 408 3.87 -8.65 8.72
C ALA A 408 2.56 -8.13 8.12
N THR A 409 1.56 -7.97 8.98
CA THR A 409 0.25 -7.44 8.62
C THR A 409 -0.11 -6.29 9.55
N CYS A 410 -0.84 -5.31 9.03
CA CYS A 410 -1.45 -4.29 9.88
C CYS A 410 -2.91 -4.06 9.48
N SER A 411 -3.70 -3.61 10.45
CA SER A 411 -5.14 -3.47 10.28
C SER A 411 -5.69 -2.13 10.72
N GLY A 412 -6.94 -1.92 10.32
CA GLY A 412 -7.82 -0.89 10.82
C GLY A 412 -8.36 -0.03 9.69
N GLN A 413 -9.35 0.77 10.03
CA GLN A 413 -10.08 1.62 9.10
C GLN A 413 -10.51 2.90 9.82
N ARG A 414 -10.80 3.95 9.07
CA ARG A 414 -11.37 5.16 9.63
C ARG A 414 -12.77 4.85 10.17
N SER A 415 -12.99 5.13 11.43
CA SER A 415 -14.32 5.13 12.07
C SER A 415 -14.32 6.14 13.20
N SER A 416 -15.41 6.89 13.34
CA SER A 416 -15.69 7.61 14.58
C SER A 416 -16.13 6.59 15.62
N PRO A 417 -15.53 6.55 16.83
CA PRO A 417 -16.08 5.76 17.92
C PRO A 417 -17.54 6.18 18.13
N ALA A 418 -18.44 5.22 18.31
CA ALA A 418 -19.79 5.53 18.75
C ALA A 418 -19.69 6.11 20.16
N ILE A 419 -19.62 7.43 20.28
CA ILE A 419 -19.74 8.12 21.57
C ILE A 419 -21.16 7.82 22.03
N GLY A 420 -21.28 6.98 23.05
CA GLY A 420 -22.54 6.68 23.72
C GLY A 420 -23.03 7.90 24.50
N ASN A 421 -23.46 8.94 23.80
CA ASN A 421 -24.29 9.99 24.35
C ASN A 421 -25.61 9.99 23.58
N SER A 422 -26.64 9.44 24.22
CA SER A 422 -28.03 9.68 23.87
C SER A 422 -28.37 11.15 24.12
N ASN A 423 -27.99 12.05 23.21
CA ASN A 423 -28.77 13.23 22.87
C ASN A 423 -28.13 14.05 21.75
N GLU A 424 -29.02 14.54 20.88
CA GLU A 424 -28.90 15.69 19.98
C GLU A 424 -28.35 15.43 18.57
N GLY A 425 -29.16 15.91 17.62
CA GLY A 425 -29.19 15.52 16.22
C GLY A 425 -28.03 16.05 15.41
N SER A 426 -27.54 15.20 14.52
CA SER A 426 -26.66 15.59 13.43
C SER A 426 -27.50 16.23 12.32
N GLU A 427 -27.41 17.54 12.19
CA GLU A 427 -27.68 18.25 10.95
C GLU A 427 -26.48 18.02 10.02
N ASP A 428 -26.66 17.15 9.03
CA ASP A 428 -25.72 17.03 7.90
C ASP A 428 -25.91 18.25 6.99
N SER A 429 -24.90 19.11 6.90
CA SER A 429 -24.83 20.20 5.93
C SER A 429 -24.23 19.68 4.62
N ASP A 430 -25.09 19.17 3.74
CA ASP A 430 -24.77 18.96 2.32
C ASP A 430 -24.81 20.31 1.59
N GLU A 431 -23.65 20.86 1.22
CA GLU A 431 -23.58 21.94 0.23
C GLU A 431 -23.53 21.34 -1.18
N GLY A 432 -24.70 21.22 -1.79
CA GLY A 432 -24.87 21.01 -3.22
C GLY A 432 -26.08 21.77 -3.72
N SER A 433 -25.87 22.96 -4.28
CA SER A 433 -26.93 23.76 -4.92
C SER A 433 -27.29 23.20 -6.31
N ASP A 434 -28.47 22.58 -6.38
CA ASP A 434 -29.66 22.75 -7.27
C ASP A 434 -29.45 23.02 -8.80
N GLU A 435 -30.25 22.56 -9.78
CA GLU A 435 -31.69 22.20 -9.94
C GLU A 435 -31.81 21.15 -11.11
N GLU A 436 -32.83 20.32 -11.39
CA GLU A 436 -34.29 20.36 -11.16
C GLU A 436 -34.98 18.98 -11.47
N ASP A 437 -36.01 18.64 -10.67
CA ASP A 437 -37.26 17.84 -10.84
C ASP A 437 -37.37 16.44 -11.53
N SER A 438 -37.86 15.44 -10.76
CA SER A 438 -39.27 14.96 -10.81
C SER A 438 -39.56 13.77 -9.87
N ASP A 439 -40.81 13.74 -9.38
CA ASP A 439 -41.40 12.92 -8.31
C ASP A 439 -41.43 11.40 -8.55
N ASP A 440 -41.21 10.58 -7.50
CA ASP A 440 -42.08 9.43 -7.22
C ASP A 440 -41.95 8.91 -5.77
N GLU A 441 -43.10 8.60 -5.17
CA GLU A 441 -43.30 8.11 -3.80
C GLU A 441 -43.10 6.58 -3.71
N GLY A 442 -42.42 6.09 -2.68
CA GLY A 442 -42.30 4.63 -2.45
C GLY A 442 -41.56 4.23 -1.18
N SER A 443 -42.30 3.96 -0.11
CA SER A 443 -41.83 3.47 1.19
C SER A 443 -40.90 2.24 1.09
N THR A 444 -39.79 2.21 1.85
CA THR A 444 -39.29 0.95 2.44
C THR A 444 -38.36 1.15 3.64
N SER A 445 -38.53 0.27 4.61
CA SER A 445 -38.06 0.27 6.00
C SER A 445 -36.56 0.46 6.24
N THR A 446 -36.21 1.44 7.07
CA THR A 446 -34.91 1.51 7.77
C THR A 446 -34.85 0.47 8.89
N ARG A 447 -34.09 -0.60 8.67
CA ARG A 447 -33.63 -1.51 9.74
C ARG A 447 -32.54 -0.79 10.53
N SER A 448 -32.86 -0.32 11.72
CA SER A 448 -31.88 0.12 12.71
C SER A 448 -31.10 -1.09 13.24
N SER A 449 -29.87 -1.27 12.77
CA SER A 449 -28.93 -2.20 13.40
C SER A 449 -28.32 -1.53 14.63
N SER A 450 -28.64 -2.04 15.82
CA SER A 450 -27.99 -1.67 17.08
C SER A 450 -26.48 -1.95 17.00
N LEU A 451 -25.67 -0.92 16.85
CA LEU A 451 -24.21 -1.01 16.86
C LEU A 451 -23.73 -1.22 18.30
N SER A 452 -23.40 -2.45 18.67
CA SER A 452 -22.49 -2.69 19.79
C SER A 452 -21.18 -1.98 19.51
N SER A 453 -20.65 -1.19 20.44
CA SER A 453 -19.35 -0.52 20.32
C SER A 453 -18.25 -1.55 20.11
N ARG A 454 -17.93 -1.83 18.85
CA ARG A 454 -16.89 -2.79 18.46
C ARG A 454 -15.53 -2.16 18.77
N ILE A 455 -14.71 -2.85 19.56
CA ILE A 455 -13.32 -2.46 19.79
C ILE A 455 -12.55 -2.66 18.46
N PRO A 456 -11.90 -1.61 17.92
CA PRO A 456 -11.13 -1.72 16.68
C PRO A 456 -9.87 -2.57 16.90
N ASP A 457 -9.46 -3.36 15.90
CA ASP A 457 -8.26 -4.22 15.97
C ASP A 457 -7.00 -3.36 16.00
N ASN A 458 -6.83 -2.46 15.02
CA ASN A 458 -5.74 -1.48 14.93
C ASN A 458 -4.37 -1.99 15.40
N SER A 459 -3.96 -3.18 14.96
CA SER A 459 -2.71 -3.80 15.42
C SER A 459 -1.77 -4.11 14.26
N ILE A 460 -0.48 -4.23 14.60
CA ILE A 460 0.52 -4.90 13.75
C ILE A 460 0.66 -6.33 14.27
N LYS A 461 0.75 -7.30 13.36
CA LYS A 461 1.02 -8.69 13.67
C LYS A 461 2.10 -9.22 12.75
N VAL A 462 3.01 -10.01 13.30
CA VAL A 462 4.13 -10.64 12.58
C VAL A 462 3.98 -12.15 12.73
N TRP A 463 4.05 -12.87 11.62
CA TRP A 463 3.70 -14.28 11.54
C TRP A 463 4.86 -15.08 10.93
N SER A 464 5.14 -16.28 11.45
CA SER A 464 5.93 -17.28 10.74
C SER A 464 5.03 -18.12 9.85
N LEU A 465 5.49 -18.40 8.64
CA LEU A 465 4.80 -19.25 7.66
C LEU A 465 5.04 -20.74 7.89
#